data_AF-A0A820I0F4-F1
#
_entry.id   AF-A0A820I0F4-F1
#
_cell.length_a   1.000
_cell.length_b   1.000
_cell.length_c   1.000
_cell.angle_alpha   90.00
_cell.angle_beta   90.00
_cell.angle_gamma   90.00
#
_symmetry.space_group_name_H-M   'P 1'
#
loop_
_entity.id
_entity.type
_entity.pdbx_description
1 polymer ?
#
loop_
_entity_poly.entity_id
_entity_poly.type
_entity_poly.pdbx_seq_one_letter_code
_entity_poly.pdbx_strand_id
1 'polypeptide(L)'
;MVNFPSPNEKVLPHNIKLDKTPSYHEKDEVCDRIIGSLLGLAIGDALGASVEFRPQQYLSANPVRKMEGGGTWGLEAGKWT
;
A
#
# COMPACT_ATOMS: atom_id res chain seq x y z
N MET A 1 -18.16 1.45 22.91
CA MET A 1 -17.90 2.65 23.75
C MET A 1 -17.14 2.09 24.93
N VAL A 2 -15.82 2.26 24.93
CA VAL A 2 -14.93 1.54 25.84
C VAL A 2 -15.21 2.00 27.26
N ASN A 3 -15.73 1.10 28.09
CA ASN A 3 -15.90 1.35 29.52
C ASN A 3 -14.56 1.17 30.21
N PHE A 4 -13.88 2.29 30.45
CA PHE A 4 -12.68 2.29 31.27
C PHE A 4 -13.07 2.07 32.74
N PRO A 5 -12.34 1.21 33.47
CA PRO A 5 -12.56 1.03 34.90
C PRO A 5 -12.29 2.34 35.65
N SER A 6 -12.90 2.48 36.84
CA SER A 6 -12.72 3.66 37.69
C SER A 6 -11.23 3.87 38.03
N PRO A 7 -10.72 5.10 38.17
CA PRO A 7 -9.28 5.39 38.33
C PRO A 7 -8.56 4.62 39.46
N ASN A 8 -9.30 4.08 40.43
CA ASN A 8 -8.76 3.33 41.58
C ASN A 8 -9.07 1.83 41.55
N GLU A 9 -9.67 1.32 40.48
CA GLU A 9 -10.01 -0.09 40.34
C GLU A 9 -8.82 -0.87 39.77
N LYS A 10 -8.27 -1.80 40.56
CA LYS A 10 -7.14 -2.65 40.13
C LYS A 10 -7.64 -3.76 39.20
N VAL A 11 -7.73 -3.47 37.91
CA VAL A 11 -8.01 -4.48 36.88
C VAL A 11 -6.69 -4.98 36.30
N LEU A 12 -6.40 -6.28 36.45
CA LEU A 12 -5.24 -6.90 35.82
C LEU A 12 -5.40 -6.86 34.28
N PRO A 13 -4.32 -6.69 33.50
CA PRO A 13 -4.40 -6.50 32.05
C PRO A 13 -5.21 -7.58 31.32
N HIS A 14 -5.12 -8.84 31.76
CA HIS A 14 -5.84 -9.98 31.18
C HIS A 14 -7.34 -10.02 31.53
N ASN A 15 -7.81 -9.17 32.45
CA ASN A 15 -9.22 -9.04 32.83
C ASN A 15 -9.91 -7.84 32.13
N ILE A 16 -9.16 -7.05 31.36
CA ILE A 16 -9.73 -5.93 30.60
C ILE A 16 -10.55 -6.51 29.43
N LYS A 17 -11.87 -6.33 29.48
CA LYS A 17 -12.73 -6.58 28.33
C LYS A 17 -12.52 -5.47 27.31
N LEU A 18 -11.66 -5.72 26.34
CA LEU A 18 -11.55 -4.85 25.18
C LEU A 18 -12.83 -5.01 24.35
N ASP A 19 -13.42 -3.88 23.93
CA ASP A 19 -14.39 -3.89 22.84
C ASP A 19 -13.73 -4.64 21.67
N LYS A 20 -14.46 -5.59 21.05
CA LYS A 20 -13.96 -6.23 19.83
C LYS A 20 -13.55 -5.13 18.87
N THR A 21 -12.37 -5.26 18.26
CA THR A 21 -12.00 -4.39 17.14
C THR A 21 -13.17 -4.36 16.15
N PRO A 22 -13.52 -3.18 15.60
CA PRO A 22 -14.60 -3.08 14.63
C PRO A 22 -14.38 -4.18 13.58
N SER A 23 -15.37 -5.05 13.36
CA SER A 23 -15.19 -6.10 12.37
C SER A 23 -15.08 -5.42 11.02
N TYR A 24 -13.93 -5.59 10.37
CA TYR A 24 -13.71 -5.14 9.01
C TYR A 24 -14.82 -5.72 8.13
N HIS A 25 -15.67 -4.87 7.60
CA HIS A 25 -16.62 -5.27 6.56
C HIS A 25 -15.88 -5.38 5.24
N GLU A 26 -16.22 -6.41 4.48
CA GLU A 26 -15.53 -6.92 3.27
C GLU A 26 -15.41 -5.91 2.10
N LYS A 27 -15.91 -4.68 2.26
CA LYS A 27 -15.76 -3.53 1.35
C LYS A 27 -15.70 -2.21 2.12
N ASP A 28 -14.62 -1.97 2.84
CA ASP A 28 -14.32 -0.62 3.29
C ASP A 28 -13.73 0.15 2.09
N GLU A 29 -14.60 0.81 1.32
CA GLU A 29 -14.19 1.58 0.14
C GLU A 29 -13.12 2.63 0.44
N VAL A 30 -13.06 3.14 1.68
CA VAL A 30 -12.03 4.09 2.09
C VAL A 30 -10.70 3.38 2.31
N CYS A 31 -10.70 2.24 3.01
CA CYS A 31 -9.49 1.40 3.12
C CYS A 31 -8.99 0.94 1.74
N ASP A 32 -9.88 0.52 0.84
CA ASP A 32 -9.51 0.11 -0.51
C ASP A 32 -8.84 1.23 -1.30
N ARG A 33 -9.35 2.47 -1.17
CA ARG A 33 -8.72 3.65 -1.79
C ARG A 33 -7.35 3.94 -1.19
N ILE A 34 -7.19 3.84 0.12
CA ILE A 34 -5.91 4.08 0.80
C ILE A 34 -4.87 3.03 0.37
N ILE A 35 -5.24 1.75 0.44
CA ILE A 35 -4.37 0.64 0.03
C ILE A 35 -4.05 0.76 -1.46
N GLY A 36 -5.06 0.99 -2.30
CA GLY A 36 -4.89 1.17 -3.73
C GLY A 36 -4.00 2.35 -4.09
N SER A 37 -4.00 3.43 -3.30
CA SER A 37 -3.12 4.58 -3.52
C SER A 37 -1.66 4.24 -3.20
N LEU A 38 -1.41 3.54 -2.09
CA LEU A 38 -0.06 3.13 -1.70
C LEU A 38 0.52 2.07 -2.65
N LEU A 39 -0.29 1.08 -3.03
CA LEU A 39 0.10 0.09 -4.03
C LEU A 39 0.25 0.73 -5.42
N GLY A 40 -0.66 1.62 -5.80
CA GLY A 40 -0.63 2.34 -7.06
C GLY A 40 0.62 3.19 -7.21
N LEU A 41 1.11 3.80 -6.13
CA LEU A 41 2.39 4.51 -6.11
C LEU A 41 3.54 3.56 -6.45
N ALA A 42 3.68 2.44 -5.73
CA ALA A 42 4.75 1.48 -5.97
C ALA A 42 4.66 0.82 -7.37
N ILE A 43 3.44 0.54 -7.84
CA ILE A 43 3.18 0.01 -9.18
C ILE A 43 3.58 1.04 -10.25
N GLY A 44 3.16 2.29 -10.09
CA GLY A 44 3.48 3.37 -11.02
C GLY A 44 4.97 3.62 -11.12
N ASP A 45 5.66 3.57 -9.97
CA ASP A 45 7.10 3.73 -9.91
C ASP A 45 7.85 2.58 -10.60
N ALA A 46 7.53 1.32 -10.29
CA ALA A 46 8.14 0.16 -10.95
C ALA A 46 7.94 0.16 -12.48
N LEU A 47 6.76 0.58 -12.96
CA LEU A 47 6.49 0.73 -14.39
C LEU A 47 7.34 1.87 -15.00
N GLY A 48 7.42 3.02 -14.32
CA GLY A 48 8.15 4.19 -14.78
C GLY A 48 9.66 4.00 -14.78
N ALA A 49 10.22 3.36 -13.76
CA ALA A 49 11.66 3.15 -13.58
C ALA A 49 12.28 2.33 -14.73
N SER A 50 11.52 1.37 -15.29
CA SER A 50 11.97 0.56 -16.44
C SER A 50 12.24 1.38 -17.71
N VAL A 51 11.61 2.55 -17.83
CA VAL A 51 11.71 3.46 -18.98
C VAL A 51 12.21 4.86 -18.61
N GLU A 52 12.78 5.01 -17.42
CA GLU A 52 13.32 6.28 -16.93
C GLU A 52 14.34 6.85 -17.94
N PHE A 53 14.29 8.18 -18.15
CA PHE A 53 15.11 8.93 -19.11
C PHE A 53 14.98 8.52 -20.59
N ARG A 54 13.99 7.70 -20.97
CA ARG A 54 13.69 7.43 -22.39
C ARG A 54 12.97 8.60 -23.04
N PRO A 55 13.25 8.91 -24.33
CA PRO A 55 12.56 9.96 -25.05
C PRO A 55 11.11 9.57 -25.37
N GLN A 56 10.22 10.55 -25.52
CA GLN A 56 8.80 10.33 -25.80
C GLN A 56 8.55 9.48 -27.07
N GLN A 57 9.39 9.62 -28.09
CA GLN A 57 9.29 8.83 -29.33
C GLN A 57 9.51 7.34 -29.06
N TYR A 58 10.42 7.01 -28.13
CA TYR A 58 10.65 5.63 -27.70
C TYR A 58 9.40 5.06 -27.02
N LEU A 59 8.77 5.80 -26.11
CA LEU A 59 7.55 5.38 -25.42
C LEU A 59 6.35 5.23 -26.36
N SER A 60 6.29 6.03 -27.43
CA SER A 60 5.24 5.93 -28.45
C SER A 60 5.37 4.65 -29.28
N ALA A 61 6.61 4.26 -29.60
CA ALA A 61 6.89 3.01 -30.31
C ALA A 61 6.86 1.77 -29.39
N ASN A 62 7.22 1.94 -28.12
CA ASN A 62 7.35 0.88 -27.11
C ASN A 62 6.52 1.25 -25.86
N PRO A 63 5.19 1.21 -25.95
CA PRO A 63 4.33 1.56 -24.82
C PRO A 63 4.50 0.57 -23.68
N VAL A 64 4.60 1.10 -22.45
CA VAL A 64 4.69 0.30 -21.23
C VAL A 64 3.35 -0.42 -21.01
N ARG A 65 3.38 -1.76 -21.00
CA ARG A 65 2.16 -2.60 -20.85
C ARG A 65 2.27 -3.66 -19.77
N LYS A 66 3.48 -3.90 -19.26
CA LYS A 66 3.81 -4.98 -18.33
C LYS A 66 4.88 -4.49 -17.36
N MET A 67 5.05 -5.22 -16.26
CA MET A 67 6.21 -5.07 -15.39
C MET A 67 7.42 -5.65 -16.10
N GLU A 68 8.26 -4.78 -16.64
CA GLU A 68 9.53 -5.13 -17.28
C GLU A 68 10.68 -4.64 -16.41
N GLY A 69 11.78 -5.40 -16.38
CA GLY A 69 13.02 -4.98 -15.72
C GLY A 69 13.85 -4.04 -16.60
N GLY A 70 15.11 -3.83 -16.24
CA GLY A 70 16.05 -2.99 -16.96
C GLY A 70 16.00 -1.53 -16.50
N GLY A 71 15.73 -0.62 -17.43
CA GLY A 71 15.86 0.82 -17.17
C GLY A 71 17.30 1.26 -16.91
N THR A 72 17.44 2.48 -16.41
CA THR A 72 18.73 3.12 -16.11
C THR A 72 19.58 2.31 -15.12
N TRP A 73 18.91 1.62 -14.19
CA TRP A 73 19.54 0.97 -13.04
C TRP A 73 19.63 -0.56 -13.17
N GLY A 74 19.18 -1.13 -14.29
CA GLY A 74 19.20 -2.59 -14.49
C GLY A 74 18.32 -3.36 -13.49
N LEU A 75 17.15 -2.80 -13.14
CA LEU A 75 16.25 -3.37 -12.13
C LEU A 75 15.65 -4.72 -12.57
N GLU A 76 15.30 -5.57 -11.61
CA GLU A 76 14.45 -6.74 -11.87
C GLU A 76 13.00 -6.29 -12.11
N ALA A 77 12.22 -7.10 -12.82
CA ALA A 77 10.82 -6.78 -13.12
C ALA A 77 10.00 -6.59 -11.83
N GLY A 78 9.32 -5.45 -11.71
CA GLY A 78 8.49 -5.12 -10.54
C GLY A 78 9.23 -4.46 -9.37
N LYS A 79 10.55 -4.26 -9.49
CA LYS A 79 11.32 -3.49 -8.52
C LYS A 79 11.07 -1.99 -8.71
N TRP A 80 10.84 -1.30 -7.60
CA TRP A 80 10.62 0.14 -7.49
C TRP A 80 11.85 0.83 -6.85
N THR A 81 11.85 2.16 -6.79
CA THR A 81 12.94 3.06 -6.37
C THR A 81 12.65 3.81 -5.07
#